data_AF-A0A3B8WL51-F1
#
_entry.id   AF-A0A3B8WL51-F1
#
_cell.length_a   1.000
_cell.length_b   1.000
_cell.length_c   1.000
_cell.angle_alpha   90.00
_cell.angle_beta   90.00
_cell.angle_gamma   90.00
#
_symmetry.space_group_name_H-M   'P 1'
#
loop_
_entity.id
_entity.type
_entity.pdbx_description
1 polymer ?
#
loop_
_entity_poly.entity_id
_entity_poly.type
_entity_poly.pdbx_seq_one_letter_code
_entity_poly.pdbx_strand_id
1 'polypeptide(L)'
;GVFLPLLISLGVWQLNRAAEKTSLLRTWNSESAGWDWQDVAAADGWQEGQPVTLTGWYREQTWLLDNRTRDGRAGYEVLTLFEPLSGPLVVV
;
A
#
# COMPACT_ATOMS: atom_id res chain seq x y z
N GLY A 1 -0.11 37.28 -18.45
CA GLY A 1 0.34 36.51 -17.28
C GLY A 1 -0.45 35.23 -17.15
N VAL A 2 -0.07 34.16 -17.87
CA VAL A 2 -0.77 32.86 -17.86
C VAL A 2 -0.30 31.95 -16.72
N PHE A 3 0.91 32.19 -16.19
CA PHE A 3 1.48 31.41 -15.10
C PHE A 3 0.72 31.53 -13.78
N LEU A 4 0.15 32.70 -13.46
CA LEU A 4 -0.55 32.90 -12.20
C LEU A 4 -1.79 31.98 -12.05
N PRO A 5 -2.76 31.95 -13.00
CA PRO A 5 -3.90 31.03 -12.88
C PRO A 5 -3.49 29.55 -12.96
N LEU A 6 -2.42 29.23 -13.71
CA LEU A 6 -1.88 27.87 -13.77
C LEU A 6 -1.32 27.41 -12.41
N LEU A 7 -0.50 28.24 -11.77
CA LEU A 7 0.09 27.94 -10.47
C LEU A 7 -0.96 27.85 -9.36
N ILE A 8 -2.01 28.69 -9.41
CA ILE A 8 -3.14 28.60 -8.48
C ILE A 8 -3.86 27.26 -8.65
N SER A 9 -4.17 26.88 -9.90
CA SER A 9 -4.83 25.59 -10.20
C SER A 9 -4.00 24.39 -9.73
N LEU A 10 -2.68 24.43 -9.97
CA LEU A 10 -1.75 23.41 -9.49
C LEU A 10 -1.68 23.38 -7.96
N GLY A 11 -1.65 24.53 -7.30
CA GLY A 11 -1.67 24.61 -5.83
C GLY A 11 -2.91 23.95 -5.24
N VAL A 12 -4.09 24.24 -5.80
CA VAL A 12 -5.35 23.58 -5.41
C VAL A 12 -5.28 22.07 -5.64
N TRP A 13 -4.74 21.63 -6.78
CA TRP A 13 -4.58 20.20 -7.07
C TRP A 13 -3.65 19.50 -6.07
N GLN A 14 -2.53 20.13 -5.73
CA GLN A 14 -1.57 19.60 -4.74
C GLN A 14 -2.22 19.44 -3.36
N LEU A 15 -3.01 20.43 -2.92
CA LEU A 15 -3.74 20.37 -1.64
C LEU A 15 -4.79 19.25 -1.64
N ASN A 16 -5.55 19.12 -2.73
CA ASN A 16 -6.55 18.05 -2.86
C ASN A 16 -5.90 16.66 -2.82
N ARG A 17 -4.78 16.46 -3.53
CA ARG A 17 -4.04 15.19 -3.52
C ARG A 17 -3.43 14.88 -2.16
N ALA A 18 -2.95 15.89 -1.44
CA ALA A 18 -2.49 15.71 -0.07
C ALA A 18 -3.63 15.29 0.86
N ALA A 19 -4.80 15.92 0.75
CA ALA A 19 -5.99 15.57 1.52
C ALA A 19 -6.47 14.14 1.24
N GLU A 20 -6.52 13.74 -0.03
CA GLU A 20 -6.88 12.38 -0.46
C GLU A 20 -5.95 11.31 0.13
N LYS A 21 -4.63 11.50 0.00
CA LYS A 21 -3.64 10.60 0.63
C LYS A 21 -3.84 10.51 2.14
N THR A 22 -4.10 11.65 2.79
CA THR A 22 -4.32 11.69 4.23
C THR A 22 -5.60 10.95 4.62
N SER A 23 -6.69 11.06 3.83
CA SER A 23 -7.90 10.29 4.10
C SER A 23 -7.70 8.79 3.97
N LEU A 24 -6.98 8.32 2.95
CA LEU A 24 -6.66 6.90 2.76
C LEU A 24 -5.86 6.34 3.93
N LEU A 25 -4.80 7.05 4.34
CA LEU A 25 -3.97 6.65 5.49
C LEU A 25 -4.77 6.60 6.79
N ARG A 26 -5.74 7.50 6.99
CA ARG A 26 -6.62 7.45 8.17
C ARG A 26 -7.52 6.22 8.15
N THR A 27 -8.10 5.88 7.01
CA THR A 27 -8.91 4.67 6.85
C THR A 27 -8.09 3.44 7.20
N TRP A 28 -6.91 3.28 6.62
CA TRP A 28 -6.02 2.14 6.88
C TRP A 28 -5.55 2.06 8.34
N ASN A 29 -5.25 3.19 8.99
CA ASN A 29 -4.82 3.21 10.40
C ASN A 29 -5.96 3.00 11.39
N SER A 30 -7.23 3.16 10.98
CA SER A 30 -8.39 3.04 11.88
C SER A 30 -8.81 1.59 12.14
N GLU A 31 -8.38 0.65 11.29
CA GLU A 31 -8.69 -0.77 11.45
C GLU A 31 -7.56 -1.46 12.25
N SER A 32 -7.77 -1.62 13.56
CA SER A 32 -6.73 -2.05 14.50
C SER A 32 -6.55 -3.56 14.63
N ALA A 33 -7.50 -4.36 14.16
CA ALA A 33 -7.46 -5.81 14.23
C ALA A 33 -7.31 -6.36 12.80
N GLY A 34 -6.09 -6.82 12.48
CA GLY A 34 -5.84 -7.45 11.19
C GLY A 34 -6.65 -8.73 11.06
N TRP A 35 -7.42 -8.83 9.98
CA TRP A 35 -8.21 -10.02 9.66
C TRP A 35 -7.30 -11.19 9.31
N ASP A 36 -7.74 -12.43 9.53
CA ASP A 36 -6.95 -13.58 9.06
C ASP A 36 -6.93 -13.61 7.53
N TRP A 37 -5.74 -13.77 6.95
CA TRP A 37 -5.57 -13.81 5.50
C TRP A 37 -6.40 -14.90 4.82
N GLN A 38 -6.57 -16.06 5.46
CA GLN A 38 -7.38 -17.15 4.91
C GLN A 38 -8.83 -16.71 4.71
N ASP A 39 -9.40 -16.03 5.71
CA ASP A 39 -10.79 -15.58 5.68
C ASP A 39 -11.01 -14.47 4.65
N VAL A 40 -10.05 -13.53 4.57
CA VAL A 40 -10.13 -12.43 3.60
C VAL A 40 -9.94 -12.92 2.17
N ALA A 41 -8.99 -13.84 1.93
CA ALA A 41 -8.75 -14.40 0.62
C ALA A 41 -9.93 -15.26 0.12
N ALA A 42 -10.63 -15.94 1.03
CA ALA A 42 -11.80 -16.75 0.68
C ALA A 42 -13.04 -15.92 0.32
N ALA A 43 -13.09 -14.65 0.74
CA ALA A 43 -14.26 -13.80 0.57
C ALA A 43 -14.38 -13.13 -0.83
N ASP A 44 -13.45 -13.37 -1.75
CA ASP A 44 -13.45 -12.83 -3.13
C ASP A 44 -13.81 -11.33 -3.23
N GLY A 45 -13.30 -10.52 -2.31
CA GLY A 45 -13.75 -9.13 -2.14
C GLY A 45 -12.91 -8.28 -1.19
N TRP A 46 -11.61 -8.53 -1.09
CA TRP A 46 -10.69 -7.71 -0.29
C TRP A 46 -10.63 -6.26 -0.75
N GLN A 47 -10.48 -5.35 0.22
CA GLN A 47 -10.38 -3.92 -0.02
C GLN A 47 -8.93 -3.46 0.06
N GLU A 48 -8.56 -2.48 -0.77
CA GLU A 48 -7.21 -1.93 -0.75
C GLU A 48 -6.88 -1.30 0.61
N GLY A 49 -5.84 -1.84 1.25
CA GLY A 49 -5.37 -1.47 2.58
C GLY A 49 -6.27 -1.91 3.74
N GLN A 50 -7.10 -2.93 3.51
CA GLN A 50 -7.63 -3.77 4.58
C GLN A 50 -6.45 -4.46 5.30
N PRO A 51 -6.29 -4.31 6.63
CA PRO A 51 -5.21 -4.92 7.37
C PRO A 51 -5.48 -6.42 7.52
N VAL A 52 -4.47 -7.23 7.19
CA VAL A 52 -4.51 -8.69 7.33
C VAL A 52 -3.30 -9.20 8.09
N THR A 53 -3.49 -10.30 8.83
CA THR A 53 -2.43 -11.01 9.53
C THR A 53 -2.33 -12.42 8.97
N LEU A 54 -1.10 -12.88 8.76
CA LEU A 54 -0.80 -14.25 8.37
C LEU A 54 0.53 -14.70 8.98
N THR A 55 0.68 -16.00 9.15
CA THR A 55 1.90 -16.65 9.63
C THR A 55 2.33 -17.71 8.63
N GLY A 56 3.64 -17.92 8.45
CA GLY A 56 4.17 -18.79 7.40
C GLY A 56 5.67 -18.58 7.17
N TRP A 57 6.13 -18.86 5.95
CA TRP A 57 7.54 -18.79 5.59
C TRP A 57 7.78 -18.04 4.29
N TYR A 58 8.93 -17.37 4.21
CA TYR A 58 9.43 -16.80 2.97
C TYR A 58 10.01 -17.89 2.07
N ARG A 59 9.73 -17.79 0.77
CA ARG A 59 10.37 -18.60 -0.29
C ARG A 59 11.54 -17.84 -0.91
N GLU A 60 12.30 -18.51 -1.78
CA GLU A 60 13.49 -17.92 -2.41
C GLU A 60 13.16 -16.89 -3.50
N GLN A 61 11.95 -16.92 -4.07
CA GLN A 61 11.53 -16.02 -5.13
C GLN A 61 11.42 -14.58 -4.59
N THR A 62 12.29 -13.72 -5.11
CA THR A 62 12.39 -12.31 -4.71
C THR A 62 12.40 -11.43 -5.95
N TRP A 63 11.68 -10.30 -5.89
CA TRP A 63 11.70 -9.24 -6.89
C TRP A 63 12.18 -7.94 -6.26
N LEU A 64 12.90 -7.15 -7.05
CA LEU A 64 13.36 -5.83 -6.65
C LEU A 64 12.59 -4.80 -7.46
N LEU A 65 11.79 -4.00 -6.78
CA LEU A 65 11.07 -2.89 -7.37
C LEU A 65 11.93 -1.64 -7.26
N ASP A 66 12.37 -1.15 -8.42
CA ASP A 66 13.21 0.03 -8.52
C ASP A 66 12.43 1.34 -8.30
N ASN A 67 13.16 2.46 -8.22
CA ASN A 67 12.60 3.81 -8.13
C ASN A 67 11.64 4.03 -6.94
N ARG A 68 11.83 3.28 -5.85
CA ARG A 68 11.05 3.47 -4.62
C ARG A 68 11.75 4.49 -3.74
N THR A 69 11.02 5.52 -3.34
CA THR A 69 11.52 6.54 -2.41
C THR A 69 10.82 6.39 -1.07
N ARG A 70 11.59 6.14 -0.01
CA ARG A 70 11.10 6.04 1.37
C ARG A 70 11.86 7.04 2.25
N ASP A 71 11.12 7.86 3.00
CA ASP A 71 11.69 8.94 3.82
C ASP A 71 12.66 9.87 3.05
N GLY A 72 12.34 10.14 1.79
CA GLY A 72 13.15 11.00 0.90
C GLY A 72 14.41 10.34 0.32
N ARG A 73 14.65 9.06 0.57
CA ARG A 73 15.79 8.30 0.03
C ARG A 73 15.32 7.34 -1.07
N ALA A 74 15.93 7.46 -2.24
CA ALA A 74 15.70 6.51 -3.34
C ALA A 74 16.36 5.16 -3.04
N GLY A 75 15.73 4.07 -3.47
CA GLY A 75 16.23 2.71 -3.28
C GLY A 75 15.33 1.66 -3.96
N TYR A 76 15.46 0.43 -3.48
CA TYR A 76 14.67 -0.71 -3.92
C TYR A 76 13.70 -1.15 -2.84
N GLU A 77 12.52 -1.59 -3.26
CA GLU A 77 11.60 -2.34 -2.42
C GLU A 77 11.72 -3.82 -2.75
N VAL A 78 12.00 -4.63 -1.72
CA VAL A 78 12.23 -6.07 -1.86
C VAL A 78 10.91 -6.76 -1.63
N LEU A 79 10.40 -7.43 -2.65
CA LEU A 79 9.17 -8.21 -2.61
C LEU A 79 9.52 -9.68 -2.60
N THR A 80 9.11 -10.41 -1.57
CA THR A 80 9.44 -11.83 -1.41
C THR A 80 8.16 -12.66 -1.40
N LEU A 81 8.17 -13.78 -2.11
CA LEU A 81 7.05 -14.71 -2.07
C LEU A 81 6.93 -15.30 -0.65
N PHE A 82 5.77 -15.12 -0.03
CA PHE A 82 5.43 -15.65 1.27
C PHE A 82 4.40 -16.77 1.12
N GLU A 83 4.67 -17.87 1.80
CA GLU A 83 3.80 -19.02 1.89
C GLU A 83 3.14 -19.07 3.27
N PRO A 84 1.85 -18.69 3.36
CA PRO A 84 1.10 -18.78 4.61
C PRO A 84 0.88 -20.23 5.04
N LEU A 85 0.70 -20.45 6.34
CA LEU A 85 0.21 -21.72 6.90
C LEU A 85 -1.19 -22.07 6.39
N SER A 86 -2.01 -21.03 6.17
CA SER A 86 -3.39 -21.12 5.71
C SER A 86 -3.69 -20.01 4.70
N GLY A 87 -4.38 -20.35 3.61
CA GLY A 87 -4.71 -19.42 2.53
C GLY A 87 -3.74 -19.48 1.33
N PRO A 88 -3.97 -18.65 0.30
CA PRO A 88 -3.16 -18.66 -0.92
C PRO A 88 -1.81 -17.95 -0.74
N LEU A 89 -0.85 -18.24 -1.64
CA LEU A 89 0.44 -17.57 -1.70
C LEU A 89 0.27 -16.05 -1.84
N VAL A 90 1.13 -15.28 -1.18
CA VAL A 90 1.11 -13.82 -1.21
C VAL A 90 2.53 -13.28 -1.39
N VAL A 91 2.68 -12.15 -2.07
CA VAL A 91 3.96 -11.45 -2.19
C VAL A 91 3.95 -10.31 -1.17
N VAL A 92 4.96 -10.26 -0.30
CA VAL A 92 5.11 -9.26 0.77
C VAL A 92 6.38 -8.45 0.61
#